data_AF-A0A7R9HGC2-F1
#
_entry.id   AF-A0A7R9HGC2-F1
#
_cell.length_a   1.000
_cell.length_b   1.000
_cell.length_c   1.000
_cell.angle_alpha   90.00
_cell.angle_beta   90.00
_cell.angle_gamma   90.00
#
_symmetry.space_group_name_H-M   'P 1'
#
loop_
_entity.id
_entity.type
_entity.pdbx_description
1 polymer ?
#
loop_
_entity_poly.entity_id
_entity_poly.type
_entity_poly.pdbx_seq_one_letter_code
_entity_poly.pdbx_strand_id
1 'polypeptide(L)'
;FHEMWLGGRRNHSSTNPQKWIWEHTGEQFDLQFGESNFPVDRTECVSLLQREDSDDMFHSGDCARTLAFICEDIDVDSVPAEQGAELSGHRYVFYSTPKTWVDAEQSCRANGSYLATINKMEEALFLVNNTREQCEGLEVNHVSAASHTEQSEGG
;
A
#
# COMPACT_ATOMS: atom_id res chain seq x y z
N PHE A 1 7.41 10.90 -8.32
CA PHE A 1 7.53 9.43 -8.29
C PHE A 1 6.87 8.95 -7.02
N HIS A 2 5.88 8.06 -7.12
CA HIS A 2 5.05 7.64 -5.99
C HIS A 2 5.36 6.18 -5.67
N GLU A 3 6.25 6.01 -4.70
CA GLU A 3 6.66 4.71 -4.17
C GLU A 3 5.92 4.49 -2.84
N MET A 4 5.31 3.32 -2.66
CA MET A 4 4.54 3.01 -1.45
C MET A 4 4.93 1.66 -0.84
N TRP A 5 4.96 1.58 0.49
CA TRP A 5 5.20 0.32 1.19
C TRP A 5 4.06 -0.68 1.00
N LEU A 6 4.46 -1.94 0.82
CA LEU A 6 3.62 -3.14 0.89
C LEU A 6 4.07 -4.02 2.05
N GLY A 7 3.30 -5.05 2.39
CA GLY A 7 3.56 -5.93 3.54
C GLY A 7 4.70 -6.94 3.34
N GLY A 8 5.44 -6.85 2.24
CA GLY A 8 6.48 -7.81 1.89
C GLY A 8 7.80 -7.49 2.58
N ARG A 9 8.50 -8.51 3.07
CA ARG A 9 9.86 -8.36 3.59
C ARG A 9 10.71 -9.61 3.38
N ARG A 10 12.02 -9.45 3.54
CA ARG A 10 12.96 -10.56 3.46
C ARG A 10 12.73 -11.57 4.60
N ASN A 11 12.78 -12.87 4.28
CA ASN A 11 12.70 -13.93 5.26
C ASN A 11 14.07 -14.23 5.87
N HIS A 12 14.33 -13.69 7.06
CA HIS A 12 15.58 -13.91 7.81
C HIS A 12 15.74 -15.32 8.39
N SER A 13 14.68 -16.12 8.44
CA SER A 13 14.70 -17.49 8.97
C SER A 13 15.03 -18.54 7.90
N SER A 14 15.11 -18.14 6.63
CA SER A 14 15.37 -19.04 5.51
C SER A 14 16.89 -19.20 5.29
N THR A 15 17.36 -20.44 5.16
CA THR A 15 18.72 -20.72 4.68
C THR A 15 18.93 -20.28 3.23
N ASN A 16 17.84 -20.02 2.49
CA ASN A 16 17.87 -19.35 1.21
C ASN A 16 17.65 -17.84 1.43
N PRO A 17 18.68 -16.99 1.25
CA PRO A 17 18.57 -15.56 1.47
C PRO A 17 17.65 -14.85 0.47
N GLN A 18 17.30 -15.43 -0.69
CA GLN A 18 16.45 -14.79 -1.70
C GLN A 18 14.94 -15.01 -1.48
N LYS A 19 14.53 -15.40 -0.27
CA LYS A 19 13.13 -15.76 0.01
C LYS A 19 12.38 -14.60 0.65
N TRP A 20 11.25 -14.23 0.07
CA TRP A 20 10.37 -13.16 0.55
C TRP A 20 9.12 -13.73 1.21
N ILE A 21 8.57 -12.98 2.16
CA ILE A 21 7.32 -13.31 2.84
C ILE A 21 6.43 -12.08 2.99
N TRP A 22 5.12 -12.29 2.93
CA TRP A 22 4.13 -11.32 3.41
C TRP A 22 4.11 -11.36 4.94
N GLU A 23 4.29 -10.22 5.60
CA GLU A 23 4.40 -10.17 7.07
C GLU A 23 3.15 -10.70 7.76
N HIS A 24 1.96 -10.35 7.24
CA HIS A 24 0.72 -10.74 7.85
C HIS A 24 0.42 -12.24 7.69
N THR A 25 0.49 -12.76 6.46
CA THR A 25 0.08 -14.14 6.17
C THR A 25 1.21 -15.15 6.40
N GLY A 26 2.47 -14.69 6.39
CA GLY A 26 3.65 -15.56 6.40
C GLY A 26 3.86 -16.32 5.09
N GLU A 27 3.00 -16.10 4.09
CA GLU A 27 3.10 -16.75 2.80
C GLU A 27 4.35 -16.29 2.07
N GLN A 28 5.00 -17.24 1.42
CA GLN A 28 6.21 -17.00 0.66
C GLN A 28 5.85 -16.65 -0.77
N PHE A 29 6.54 -15.66 -1.30
CA PHE A 29 6.37 -15.27 -2.69
C PHE A 29 7.73 -15.12 -3.36
N ASP A 30 7.70 -15.21 -4.69
CA ASP A 30 8.84 -14.98 -5.55
C ASP A 30 8.50 -13.81 -6.46
N LEU A 31 9.04 -12.65 -6.12
CA LEU A 31 9.04 -11.51 -7.02
C LEU A 31 10.38 -11.55 -7.74
N GLN A 32 10.34 -11.57 -9.07
CA GLN A 32 11.53 -11.39 -9.89
C GLN A 32 12.01 -9.95 -9.73
N PHE A 33 12.64 -9.65 -8.60
CA PHE A 33 13.45 -8.46 -8.47
C PHE A 33 14.62 -8.63 -9.44
N GLY A 34 14.83 -7.67 -10.35
CA GLY A 34 16.05 -7.64 -11.15
C GLY A 34 17.26 -7.83 -10.22
N GLU A 35 18.31 -8.54 -10.67
CA GLU A 35 19.46 -8.91 -9.85
C GLU A 35 19.93 -7.71 -9.01
N SER A 36 19.52 -7.72 -7.74
CA SER A 36 19.83 -6.63 -6.83
C SER A 36 21.30 -6.77 -6.52
N ASN A 37 22.10 -5.80 -6.97
CA ASN A 37 23.50 -5.67 -6.57
C ASN A 37 23.63 -5.25 -5.09
N PHE A 38 22.54 -5.19 -4.34
CA PHE A 38 22.58 -4.83 -2.93
C PHE A 38 23.13 -5.99 -2.10
N PRO A 39 24.06 -5.71 -1.17
CA PRO A 39 24.52 -6.71 -0.22
C PRO A 39 23.33 -7.33 0.50
N VAL A 40 23.38 -8.65 0.68
CA VAL A 40 22.34 -9.48 1.30
C VAL A 40 22.12 -9.15 2.80
N ASP A 41 22.71 -8.07 3.31
CA ASP A 41 22.77 -7.75 4.73
C ASP A 41 21.58 -6.90 5.21
N ARG A 42 20.41 -7.52 5.17
CA ARG A 42 19.40 -7.46 6.23
C ARG A 42 18.81 -6.07 6.57
N THR A 43 17.94 -5.53 5.72
CA THR A 43 16.74 -4.73 6.09
C THR A 43 15.92 -4.42 4.84
N GLU A 44 15.61 -5.42 4.01
CA GLU A 44 14.88 -5.17 2.77
C GLU A 44 13.38 -5.40 2.94
N CYS A 45 12.62 -4.35 2.66
CA CYS A 45 11.18 -4.30 2.66
C CYS A 45 10.69 -3.99 1.25
N VAL A 46 9.48 -4.46 0.92
CA VAL A 46 8.92 -4.39 -0.43
C VAL A 46 8.08 -3.13 -0.58
N SER A 47 8.36 -2.38 -1.64
CA SER A 47 7.57 -1.26 -2.09
C SER A 47 7.05 -1.48 -3.50
N LEU A 48 5.95 -0.80 -3.81
CA LEU A 48 5.36 -0.72 -5.13
C LEU A 48 5.77 0.62 -5.77
N LEU A 49 6.25 0.57 -7.01
CA LEU A 49 6.58 1.74 -7.83
C LEU A 49 6.28 1.43 -9.30
N GLN A 50 5.42 2.23 -9.93
CA GLN A 50 5.33 2.21 -11.39
C GLN A 50 6.30 3.24 -11.97
N ARG A 51 7.17 2.78 -12.86
CA ARG A 51 7.98 3.65 -13.73
C ARG A 51 7.36 3.58 -15.12
N GLU A 52 7.27 4.72 -15.81
CA GLU A 52 6.59 4.78 -17.12
C GLU A 52 7.23 3.89 -18.19
N ASP A 53 8.53 3.62 -18.06
CA ASP A 53 9.32 2.86 -19.03
C ASP A 53 9.73 1.45 -18.54
N SER A 54 9.09 0.91 -17.52
CA SER A 54 9.49 -0.38 -16.93
C SER A 54 8.30 -1.19 -16.42
N ASP A 55 8.34 -2.48 -16.72
CA ASP A 55 7.41 -3.48 -16.18
C ASP A 55 7.74 -3.88 -14.73
N ASP A 56 8.91 -3.47 -14.22
CA ASP A 56 9.30 -3.68 -12.83
C ASP A 56 8.44 -2.81 -11.90
N MET A 57 7.47 -3.43 -11.24
CA MET A 57 6.54 -2.77 -10.32
C MET A 57 6.97 -2.87 -8.86
N PHE A 58 7.80 -3.85 -8.52
CA PHE A 58 8.18 -4.16 -7.15
C PHE A 58 9.64 -3.84 -6.90
N HIS A 59 9.88 -3.14 -5.79
CA HIS A 59 11.19 -2.72 -5.37
C HIS A 59 11.47 -3.28 -3.98
N SER A 60 12.74 -3.58 -3.73
CA SER A 60 13.24 -3.85 -2.38
C SER A 60 14.12 -2.69 -1.94
N GLY A 61 13.97 -2.28 -0.68
CA GLY A 61 14.73 -1.16 -0.14
C GLY A 61 14.83 -1.21 1.37
N ASP A 62 15.71 -0.37 1.91
CA ASP A 62 15.92 -0.26 3.35
C ASP A 62 14.61 0.07 4.09
N CYS A 63 14.17 -0.84 4.96
CA CYS A 63 12.97 -0.72 5.78
C CYS A 63 12.95 0.57 6.64
N ALA A 64 14.12 1.18 6.90
CA ALA A 64 14.23 2.45 7.62
C ALA A 64 13.86 3.67 6.77
N ARG A 65 13.71 3.53 5.44
CA ARG A 65 13.18 4.60 4.59
C ARG A 65 11.74 4.91 4.98
N THR A 66 11.38 6.17 4.91
CA THR A 66 9.99 6.61 5.12
C THR A 66 9.28 6.73 3.77
N LEU A 67 8.23 5.96 3.54
CA LEU A 67 7.39 6.03 2.34
C LEU A 67 5.91 6.15 2.73
N ALA A 68 5.10 6.65 1.80
CA ALA A 68 3.66 6.41 1.84
C ALA A 68 3.39 4.90 1.82
N PHE A 69 2.19 4.47 2.20
CA PHE A 69 1.91 3.05 2.39
C PHE A 69 0.47 2.68 2.09
N ILE A 70 0.27 1.41 1.73
CA ILE A 70 -1.04 0.87 1.40
C ILE A 70 -1.41 -0.15 2.47
N CYS A 71 -2.53 0.06 3.15
CA CYS A 71 -3.12 -0.96 4.02
C CYS A 71 -4.18 -1.75 3.24
N GLU A 72 -4.32 -3.03 3.56
CA GLU A 72 -5.32 -3.95 3.06
C GLU A 72 -6.17 -4.45 4.23
N ASP A 73 -7.48 -4.24 4.13
CA ASP A 73 -8.46 -4.86 5.01
C ASP A 73 -9.21 -5.96 4.26
N ILE A 74 -9.39 -7.09 4.94
CA ILE A 74 -10.12 -8.26 4.44
C ILE A 74 -11.61 -8.11 4.77
N ASP A 75 -11.98 -7.29 5.76
CA ASP A 75 -13.37 -6.97 6.09
C ASP A 75 -13.79 -5.69 5.38
N VAL A 76 -14.37 -5.82 4.18
CA VAL A 76 -14.80 -4.67 3.35
C VAL A 76 -15.88 -3.81 4.02
N ASP A 77 -16.54 -4.28 5.08
CA ASP A 77 -17.55 -3.51 5.81
C ASP A 77 -16.93 -2.60 6.89
N SER A 78 -15.66 -2.81 7.25
CA SER A 78 -14.97 -2.07 8.33
C SER A 78 -14.50 -0.67 7.90
N VAL A 79 -14.10 -0.53 6.64
CA VAL A 79 -13.62 0.72 6.03
C VAL A 79 -14.71 1.22 5.11
N PRO A 80 -15.15 2.48 5.13
CA PRO A 80 -16.13 2.97 4.16
C PRO A 80 -15.61 2.98 2.71
N ALA A 81 -16.48 2.73 1.72
CA ALA A 81 -16.10 2.62 0.31
C ALA A 81 -15.49 3.93 -0.25
N GLU A 82 -15.83 5.08 0.33
CA GLU A 82 -15.24 6.36 -0.03
C GLU A 82 -13.80 6.56 0.44
N GLN A 83 -13.27 5.67 1.30
CA GLN A 83 -11.94 5.79 1.90
C GLN A 83 -10.91 4.79 1.32
N GLY A 84 -11.35 3.83 0.51
CA GLY A 84 -10.46 2.80 -0.02
C GLY A 84 -10.94 2.24 -1.36
N ALA A 85 -10.00 1.75 -2.16
CA ALA A 85 -10.28 1.12 -3.43
C ALA A 85 -10.57 -0.37 -3.20
N GLU A 86 -11.59 -0.93 -3.84
CA GLU A 86 -11.98 -2.33 -3.68
C GLU A 86 -11.60 -3.17 -4.90
N LEU A 87 -11.00 -4.34 -4.65
CA LEU A 87 -10.74 -5.34 -5.68
C LEU A 87 -10.82 -6.74 -5.08
N SER A 88 -11.54 -7.66 -5.74
CA SER A 88 -11.63 -9.08 -5.36
C SER A 88 -12.06 -9.36 -3.91
N GLY A 89 -12.83 -8.47 -3.27
CA GLY A 89 -13.24 -8.62 -1.87
C GLY A 89 -12.22 -8.11 -0.85
N HIS A 90 -11.20 -7.39 -1.31
CA HIS A 90 -10.21 -6.71 -0.48
C HIS A 90 -10.40 -5.19 -0.60
N ARG A 91 -10.19 -4.46 0.50
CA ARG A 91 -10.22 -2.99 0.51
C ARG A 91 -8.84 -2.42 0.80
N TYR A 92 -8.39 -1.52 -0.07
CA TYR A 92 -7.07 -0.93 -0.04
C TYR A 92 -7.15 0.55 0.32
N VAL A 93 -6.47 0.95 1.40
CA VAL A 93 -6.44 2.33 1.90
C VAL A 93 -5.04 2.90 1.73
N PHE A 94 -4.96 4.08 1.09
CA PHE A 94 -3.70 4.73 0.74
C PHE A 94 -3.38 5.83 1.74
N TYR A 95 -2.26 5.70 2.43
CA TYR A 95 -1.79 6.69 3.40
C TYR A 95 -0.60 7.46 2.85
N SER A 96 -0.79 8.76 2.61
CA SER A 96 0.23 9.64 2.05
C SER A 96 1.28 10.09 3.08
N THR A 97 0.99 10.00 4.37
CA THR A 97 1.93 10.40 5.44
C THR A 97 3.09 9.40 5.52
N PRO A 98 4.33 9.79 5.18
CA PRO A 98 5.42 8.83 5.08
C PRO A 98 5.80 8.23 6.42
N LYS A 99 6.05 6.92 6.45
CA LYS A 99 6.44 6.16 7.65
C LYS A 99 7.50 5.13 7.31
N THR A 100 8.31 4.74 8.30
CA THR A 100 9.16 3.56 8.16
C THR A 100 8.27 2.33 7.91
N TRP A 101 8.81 1.29 7.30
CA TRP A 101 8.01 0.10 7.01
C TRP A 101 7.35 -0.48 8.30
N VAL A 102 8.12 -0.48 9.40
CA VAL A 102 7.65 -0.95 10.71
C VAL A 102 6.53 -0.06 11.27
N ASP A 103 6.67 1.27 11.17
CA ASP A 103 5.64 2.20 11.66
C ASP A 103 4.38 2.17 10.77
N ALA A 104 4.54 1.93 9.47
CA ALA A 104 3.45 1.77 8.52
C ALA A 104 2.63 0.52 8.83
N GLU A 105 3.29 -0.63 9.04
CA GLU A 105 2.65 -1.88 9.45
C GLU A 105 1.90 -1.72 10.78
N GLN A 106 2.49 -1.05 11.77
CA GLN A 106 1.81 -0.75 13.02
C GLN A 106 0.59 0.16 12.83
N SER A 107 0.67 1.10 11.88
CA SER A 107 -0.45 2.01 11.58
C SER A 107 -1.63 1.25 10.96
N CYS A 108 -1.38 0.30 10.06
CA CYS A 108 -2.44 -0.56 9.52
C CYS A 108 -3.05 -1.43 10.65
N ARG A 109 -2.20 -2.07 11.47
CA ARG A 109 -2.66 -2.94 12.57
C ARG A 109 -3.49 -2.23 13.61
N ALA A 110 -3.20 -0.95 13.90
CA ALA A 110 -3.99 -0.15 14.81
C ALA A 110 -5.45 0.03 14.35
N ASN A 111 -5.69 -0.11 13.04
CA ASN A 111 -7.01 -0.01 12.42
C ASN A 111 -7.61 -1.40 12.09
N GLY A 112 -7.00 -2.50 12.55
CA GLY A 112 -7.48 -3.86 12.27
C GLY A 112 -7.06 -4.43 10.91
N SER A 113 -6.27 -3.69 10.13
CA SER A 113 -5.78 -4.09 8.80
C SER A 113 -4.28 -4.39 8.82
N TYR A 114 -3.69 -4.64 7.64
CA TYR A 114 -2.26 -4.95 7.49
C TYR A 114 -1.69 -4.19 6.30
N LEU A 115 -0.37 -4.06 6.17
CA LEU A 115 0.18 -3.59 4.90
C LEU A 115 -0.21 -4.57 3.78
N ALA A 116 -0.54 -3.99 2.62
CA ALA A 116 -1.13 -4.74 1.52
C ALA A 116 -0.22 -5.86 1.01
N THR A 117 -0.85 -6.99 0.75
CA THR A 117 -0.27 -8.15 0.09
C THR A 117 -0.65 -8.17 -1.38
N ILE A 118 0.12 -8.90 -2.18
CA ILE A 118 -0.21 -9.15 -3.58
C ILE A 118 -0.30 -10.65 -3.78
N ASN A 119 -1.48 -11.11 -4.14
CA ASN A 119 -1.81 -12.49 -4.45
C ASN A 119 -1.87 -12.72 -5.95
N LYS A 120 -2.21 -11.68 -6.73
CA LYS A 120 -2.35 -11.74 -8.19
C LYS A 120 -1.76 -10.50 -8.87
N MET A 121 -1.28 -10.68 -10.10
CA MET A 121 -0.78 -9.56 -10.92
C MET A 121 -1.83 -8.46 -11.13
N GLU A 122 -3.11 -8.83 -11.20
CA GLU A 122 -4.22 -7.88 -11.31
C GLU A 122 -4.26 -6.89 -10.12
N GLU A 123 -3.98 -7.35 -8.90
CA GLU A 123 -3.93 -6.50 -7.71
C GLU A 123 -2.74 -5.54 -7.80
N ALA A 124 -1.59 -6.03 -8.26
CA ALA A 124 -0.42 -5.20 -8.45
C ALA A 124 -0.71 -4.03 -9.41
N LEU A 125 -1.33 -4.34 -10.56
CA LEU A 125 -1.68 -3.35 -11.58
C LEU A 125 -2.71 -2.35 -11.06
N PHE A 126 -3.71 -2.85 -10.33
CA PHE A 126 -4.73 -2.04 -9.69
C PHE A 126 -4.14 -1.05 -8.68
N LEU A 127 -3.29 -1.52 -7.77
CA LEU A 127 -2.66 -0.67 -6.76
C LEU A 127 -1.72 0.36 -7.38
N VAL A 128 -1.00 -0.01 -8.43
CA VAL A 128 -0.17 0.91 -9.20
C VAL A 128 -1.00 2.05 -9.80
N ASN A 129 -2.13 1.73 -10.42
CA ASN A 129 -2.98 2.75 -11.04
C ASN A 129 -3.59 3.69 -9.98
N ASN A 130 -4.10 3.12 -8.89
CA ASN A 130 -4.68 3.91 -7.78
C ASN A 130 -3.62 4.78 -7.07
N THR A 131 -2.38 4.30 -6.95
CA THR A 131 -1.26 5.09 -6.40
C THR A 131 -1.03 6.38 -7.18
N ARG A 132 -1.24 6.36 -8.51
CA ARG A 132 -1.17 7.56 -9.35
C ARG A 132 -2.33 8.51 -9.11
N GLU A 133 -3.55 7.98 -9.09
CA GLU A 133 -4.78 8.76 -8.89
C GLU A 133 -4.79 9.48 -7.54
N GLN A 134 -4.33 8.83 -6.47
CA GLN A 134 -4.25 9.42 -5.13
C GLN A 134 -3.22 10.56 -5.02
N CYS A 135 -2.29 10.64 -5.98
CA CYS A 135 -1.31 11.73 -6.04
C CYS A 135 -1.77 12.88 -6.94
N GLU A 136 -2.56 12.57 -7.98
CA GLU A 136 -3.22 13.57 -8.84
C GLU A 136 -4.44 14.21 -8.14
N GLY A 137 -5.03 13.54 -7.15
CA GLY A 137 -6.11 14.05 -6.30
C GLY A 137 -5.72 15.16 -5.32
N LEU A 138 -4.43 15.51 -5.19
CA LEU A 138 -4.00 16.64 -4.35
C LEU A 138 -4.25 18.02 -4.99
N GLU A 139 -4.68 18.09 -6.26
CA GLU A 139 -4.99 19.36 -6.94
C GLU A 139 -6.49 19.65 -7.16
N VAL A 140 -7.43 18.77 -6.79
CA VAL A 140 -8.87 19.05 -6.98
C VAL A 140 -9.73 18.79 -5.73
N ASN A 141 -9.98 19.91 -5.04
CA ASN A 141 -11.19 20.22 -4.27
C ASN A 141 -11.35 19.67 -2.85
N HIS A 142 -10.71 20.36 -1.90
CA HIS A 142 -11.42 20.82 -0.71
C HIS A 142 -12.55 21.78 -1.12
N VAL A 143 -13.75 21.27 -1.39
CA VAL A 143 -15.00 22.04 -1.16
C VAL A 143 -16.05 21.09 -0.61
N SER A 144 -16.04 20.89 0.71
CA SER A 144 -17.20 20.37 1.41
C SER A 144 -18.27 21.46 1.43
N ALA A 145 -19.21 21.43 0.50
CA ALA A 145 -20.44 22.20 0.62
C ALA A 145 -21.49 21.35 1.36
N ALA A 146 -21.41 21.37 2.69
CA ALA A 146 -22.58 21.08 3.51
C ALA A 146 -23.36 22.39 3.67
N SER A 147 -24.55 22.47 3.08
CA SER A 147 -25.62 23.36 3.56
C SER A 147 -26.94 22.62 3.43
N HIS A 148 -27.44 22.19 4.59
CA HIS A 148 -28.79 21.71 4.78
C HIS A 148 -29.80 22.71 4.25
N THR A 149 -30.83 22.20 3.58
CA THR A 149 -32.04 22.96 3.26
C THR A 149 -32.87 23.09 4.53
N GLU A 150 -33.03 24.31 5.05
CA GLU A 150 -34.15 24.66 5.93
C GLU A 150 -35.12 25.52 5.11
N GLN A 151 -36.29 24.95 4.83
CA GLN A 151 -37.49 25.70 4.44
C GLN A 151 -38.34 25.95 5.71
N SER A 152 -39.12 27.04 5.65
CA SER A 152 -40.28 27.40 6.48
C SER A 152 -39.92 28.16 7.79
N GLU A 153 -40.54 29.27 8.23
CA GLU A 153 -41.84 29.92 7.95
C GLU A 153 -41.84 31.43 8.32
N GLY A 154 -42.87 32.16 7.84
CA GLY A 154 -43.52 33.28 8.54
C GLY A 154 -43.09 34.70 8.09
N GLY A 155 -43.99 35.63 7.75
CA GLY A 155 -45.45 35.71 7.76
C GLY A 155 -45.88 37.09 7.24
#